data_AF-A0A6L3ZZX6-F1
#
_entry.id   AF-A0A6L3ZZX6-F1
#
_cell.length_a   1.000
_cell.length_b   1.000
_cell.length_c   1.000
_cell.angle_alpha   90.00
_cell.angle_beta   90.00
_cell.angle_gamma   90.00
#
_symmetry.space_group_name_H-M   'P 1'
#
loop_
_entity.id
_entity.type
_entity.pdbx_description
1 polymer ?
#
loop_
_entity_poly.entity_id
_entity_poly.type
_entity_poly.pdbx_seq_one_letter_code
_entity_poly.pdbx_strand_id
1 'polypeptide(L)' 'MMTLGLTSAEVAERKAKGLDNRVDLSSSRSIQDIFAANFLSIANIILLVIVVV' A
#
# COMPACT_ATOMS: atom_id res chain seq x y z
N MET A 1 33.27 -22.71 11.56
CA MET A 1 32.03 -23.39 11.12
C MET A 1 31.46 -22.56 9.97
N MET A 2 31.55 -23.03 8.72
CA MET A 2 30.86 -22.38 7.60
C MET A 2 29.39 -22.70 7.70
N THR A 3 28.55 -21.71 8.00
CA THR A 3 27.10 -21.84 7.95
C THR A 3 26.69 -21.81 6.48
N LEU A 4 26.65 -22.98 5.84
CA LEU A 4 25.95 -23.15 4.57
C LEU A 4 24.50 -22.64 4.79
N GLY A 5 24.06 -21.72 3.94
CA GLY A 5 22.72 -21.15 4.01
C GLY A 5 21.63 -22.21 3.82
N LEU A 6 20.37 -21.78 3.92
CA LEU A 6 19.22 -22.68 3.77
C LEU A 6 19.16 -23.29 2.36
N THR A 7 18.86 -24.57 2.32
CA THR A 7 18.55 -25.28 1.08
C THR A 7 17.19 -24.86 0.52
N SER A 8 16.96 -25.06 -0.78
CA SER A 8 15.70 -24.72 -1.43
C SER A 8 14.48 -25.42 -0.81
N ALA A 9 14.66 -26.66 -0.34
CA ALA A 9 13.61 -27.41 0.34
C ALA A 9 13.23 -26.75 1.68
N GLU A 10 14.22 -26.36 2.47
CA GLU A 10 14.01 -25.68 3.76
C GLU A 10 13.44 -24.26 3.60
N VAL A 11 13.71 -23.58 2.49
CA VAL A 11 13.08 -22.30 2.14
C VAL A 11 11.60 -22.50 1.79
N ALA A 12 11.27 -23.54 1.01
CA ALA A 12 9.89 -23.84 0.65
C ALA A 12 9.03 -24.21 1.88
N GLU A 13 9.58 -25.01 2.80
CA GLU A 13 8.92 -25.34 4.06
C GLU A 13 8.67 -24.09 4.92
N ARG A 14 9.65 -23.18 5.02
CA ARG A 14 9.49 -21.92 5.76
C ARG A 14 8.46 -21.00 5.12
N LYS A 15 8.45 -20.87 3.79
CA LYS A 15 7.42 -20.10 3.08
C LYS A 15 6.02 -20.68 3.29
N ALA A 16 5.88 -22.01 3.30
CA ALA A 16 4.61 -22.67 3.60
C ALA A 16 4.13 -22.40 5.04
N LYS A 17 5.06 -22.18 5.99
CA LYS A 17 4.77 -21.77 7.37
C LYS A 17 4.50 -20.26 7.51
N GLY A 18 4.42 -19.51 6.41
CA GLY A 18 4.16 -18.07 6.42
C GLY A 18 5.37 -17.21 6.80
N LEU A 19 6.58 -17.79 6.88
CA LEU A 19 7.83 -17.05 7.01
C LEU A 19 8.20 -16.48 5.65
N ASP A 20 7.40 -15.53 5.18
CA ASP A 20 7.68 -14.75 3.98
C ASP A 20 7.90 -13.29 4.37
N ASN A 21 8.98 -12.69 3.86
CA ASN A 21 9.29 -11.28 4.12
C ASN A 21 8.53 -10.40 3.13
N ARG A 22 7.21 -10.56 3.07
CA ARG A 22 6.34 -9.70 2.26
C ARG A 22 5.90 -8.54 3.13
N VAL A 23 6.38 -7.35 2.78
CA VAL A 23 5.79 -6.12 3.27
C VAL A 23 4.44 -5.98 2.59
N ASP A 24 3.38 -5.85 3.38
CA ASP A 24 2.06 -5.53 2.86
C ASP A 24 2.07 -4.11 2.31
N LEU A 25 2.05 -4.00 0.99
CA LEU A 25 2.00 -2.72 0.27
C LEU A 25 0.55 -2.32 -0.07
N SER A 26 -0.46 -3.02 0.46
CA SER A 26 -1.84 -2.62 0.30
C SER A 26 -2.12 -1.34 1.11
N SER A 27 -1.84 -0.19 0.48
CA SER A 27 -2.37 1.08 0.96
C SER A 27 -3.89 1.02 0.89
N SER A 28 -4.58 1.10 2.02
CA SER A 28 -6.04 0.99 2.10
C SER A 28 -6.80 2.13 1.42
N ARG A 29 -6.11 3.15 0.90
CA ARG A 29 -6.72 4.27 0.18
C ARG A 29 -6.49 4.13 -1.32
N SER A 30 -7.58 4.08 -2.07
CA SER A 30 -7.57 4.19 -3.52
C SER A 30 -7.04 5.57 -3.92
N ILE A 31 -6.36 5.65 -5.08
CA ILE A 31 -5.97 6.92 -5.69
C ILE A 31 -7.21 7.82 -5.87
N GLN A 32 -8.37 7.22 -6.12
CA GLN A 32 -9.65 7.93 -6.19
C GLN A 32 -10.06 8.55 -4.85
N ASP A 33 -9.84 7.84 -3.73
CA ASP A 33 -10.13 8.36 -2.39
C ASP A 33 -9.23 9.55 -2.04
N ILE A 34 -7.96 9.47 -2.47
CA ILE A 34 -6.99 10.57 -2.30
C ILE A 34 -7.43 11.78 -3.13
N PHE A 35 -7.83 11.58 -4.38
CA PHE A 35 -8.25 12.67 -5.25
C PHE A 35 -9.54 13.33 -4.75
N ALA A 36 -10.55 12.54 -4.39
CA ALA A 36 -11.82 13.04 -3.84
C ALA A 36 -11.59 13.84 -2.55
N ALA A 37 -10.77 13.34 -1.62
CA ALA A 37 -10.48 14.03 -0.37
C ALA A 37 -9.79 15.39 -0.56
N ASN A 38 -8.96 15.54 -1.61
CA ASN A 38 -8.28 16.80 -1.89
C ASN A 38 -9.15 17.75 -2.72
N PHE A 39 -9.80 17.26 -3.79
CA PHE A 39 -10.57 18.10 -4.72
C PHE A 39 -11.91 18.56 -4.15
N LEU A 40 -12.55 17.73 -3.31
CA LEU A 40 -13.79 18.06 -2.61
C LEU A 40 -13.54 18.59 -1.19
N SER A 41 -12.35 19.10 -0.91
CA SER A 41 -12.14 19.86 0.33
C SER A 41 -13.07 21.08 0.35
N ILE A 42 -13.53 21.47 1.53
CA ILE A 42 -14.46 22.60 1.69
C ILE A 42 -13.92 23.87 1.01
N ALA A 43 -12.61 24.12 1.11
CA ALA A 43 -11.95 25.24 0.45
C ALA A 43 -12.05 25.17 -1.09
N ASN A 44 -11.81 24.00 -1.68
CA ASN A 44 -11.88 23.80 -3.13
C ASN A 44 -13.32 23.84 -3.65
N ILE A 45 -14.30 23.38 -2.85
CA ILE A 45 -15.72 23.51 -3.16
C ILE A 45 -16.13 24.99 -3.18
N ILE A 46 -15.70 25.78 -2.18
CA ILE A 46 -15.98 27.22 -2.14
C ILE A 46 -15.39 27.92 -3.37
N LEU A 47 -14.15 27.61 -3.73
CA LEU A 47 -13.49 28.11 -4.94
C LEU A 47 -14.25 27.73 -6.21
N LEU A 48 -14.70 26.47 -6.33
CA LEU A 48 -15.48 26.01 -7.47
C LEU A 48 -16.78 26.81 -7.62
N VAL A 49 -17.50 27.06 -6.53
CA VAL A 49 -18.73 27.87 -6.54
C VAL A 49 -18.46 29.30 -6.99
N ILE A 50 -17.38 29.92 -6.51
CA ILE A 50 -16.99 31.29 -6.92
C ILE A 50 -16.65 31.37 -8.41
N VAL A 51 -16.03 30.33 -8.98
CA VAL A 51 -15.63 30.31 -10.40
C VAL A 51 -16.82 30.02 -11.33
N VAL A 52 -17.80 29.24 -10.87
CA VAL A 52 -18.96 28.82 -11.67
C VAL A 52 -20.08 29.88 -11.68
N VAL A 53 -20.21 30.68 -10.62
CA VAL A 53 -21.17 31.79 -10.50
C VAL A 53 -20.60 33.06 -11.12
#